data_AF-A0A1G5AXY9-F1
#
_entry.id   AF-A0A1G5AXY9-F1
#
_cell.length_a   1.000
_cell.length_b   1.000
_cell.length_c   1.000
_cell.angle_alpha   90.00
_cell.angle_beta   90.00
_cell.angle_gamma   90.00
#
_symmetry.space_group_name_H-M   'P 1'
#
loop_
_entity.id
_entity.type
_entity.pdbx_description
1 polymer ?
#
loop_
_entity_poly.entity_id
_entity_poly.type
_entity_poly.pdbx_seq_one_letter_code
_entity_poly.pdbx_strand_id
1 'polypeptide(L)'
;MDELRTKLLHEIMGIYGPNQGQSIGAVIIPAFVSDFKSVVEKSDSPDEVTEEYMTEDKRIHLVLCGRKTLGKKGYSTYVTDARFNGKRLFEGANELHIAI
;
A
#
# COMPACT_ATOMS: atom_id res chain seq x y z
N MET A 1 3.47 -9.24 -1.27
CA MET A 1 2.01 -9.03 -1.29
C MET A 1 1.35 -9.28 0.08
N ASP A 2 1.56 -10.44 0.73
CA ASP A 2 0.80 -10.81 1.95
C ASP A 2 1.08 -9.91 3.16
N GLU A 3 2.33 -9.48 3.37
CA GLU A 3 2.68 -8.71 4.57
C GLU A 3 2.01 -7.31 4.62
N LEU A 4 2.00 -6.57 3.50
CA LEU A 4 1.32 -5.28 3.40
C LEU A 4 -0.18 -5.43 3.67
N ARG A 5 -0.81 -6.45 3.08
CA ARG A 5 -2.24 -6.72 3.28
C ARG A 5 -2.54 -7.03 4.75
N THR A 6 -1.74 -7.86 5.40
CA THR A 6 -1.91 -8.20 6.82
C THR A 6 -1.79 -6.98 7.72
N LYS A 7 -0.76 -6.13 7.50
CA LYS A 7 -0.57 -4.91 8.31
C LYS A 7 -1.68 -3.90 8.09
N LEU A 8 -2.10 -3.67 6.85
CA LEU A 8 -3.24 -2.79 6.54
C LEU A 8 -4.52 -3.30 7.19
N LEU A 9 -4.81 -4.60 7.08
CA LEU A 9 -5.98 -5.21 7.69
C LEU A 9 -5.99 -5.02 9.21
N HIS A 10 -4.84 -5.22 9.87
CA HIS A 10 -4.69 -4.99 11.30
C HIS A 10 -5.04 -3.56 11.71
N GLU A 11 -4.52 -2.54 11.00
CA GLU A 11 -4.82 -1.14 11.31
C GLU A 11 -6.29 -0.78 11.02
N ILE A 12 -6.87 -1.31 9.94
CA ILE A 12 -8.30 -1.13 9.60
C ILE A 12 -9.20 -1.74 10.68
N MET A 13 -8.87 -2.94 11.16
CA MET A 13 -9.58 -3.58 12.27
C MET A 13 -9.46 -2.75 13.56
N GLY A 14 -8.34 -2.04 13.77
CA GLY A 14 -8.18 -1.10 14.88
C GLY A 14 -9.15 0.08 14.84
N ILE A 15 -9.59 0.53 13.66
CA ILE A 15 -10.52 1.65 13.48
C ILE A 15 -11.99 1.22 13.57
N TYR A 16 -12.35 0.15 12.87
CA TYR A 16 -13.75 -0.27 12.68
C TYR A 16 -14.15 -1.47 13.55
N GLY A 17 -13.20 -2.05 14.29
CA GLY A 17 -13.40 -3.30 15.02
C GLY A 17 -13.29 -4.54 14.13
N PRO A 18 -13.22 -5.75 14.72
CA PRO A 18 -12.83 -6.96 14.00
C PRO A 18 -13.75 -7.33 12.82
N ASN A 19 -15.07 -7.38 13.06
CA ASN A 19 -16.03 -7.86 12.06
C ASN A 19 -16.17 -6.86 10.91
N GLN A 20 -16.43 -5.59 11.22
CA GLN A 20 -16.61 -4.55 10.20
C GLN A 20 -15.29 -4.24 9.49
N GLY A 21 -14.18 -4.17 10.23
CA GLY A 21 -12.86 -3.95 9.67
C GLY A 21 -12.42 -5.04 8.70
N GLN A 22 -12.79 -6.31 8.95
CA GLN A 22 -12.51 -7.40 8.02
C GLN A 22 -13.30 -7.27 6.71
N SER A 23 -14.59 -6.94 6.78
CA SER A 23 -15.41 -6.70 5.58
C SER A 23 -14.91 -5.49 4.77
N ILE A 24 -14.57 -4.39 5.45
CA ILE A 24 -14.03 -3.19 4.81
C ILE A 24 -12.66 -3.51 4.18
N GLY A 25 -11.75 -4.11 4.94
CA GLY A 25 -10.39 -4.42 4.50
C GLY A 25 -10.35 -5.35 3.28
N ALA A 26 -11.28 -6.31 3.20
CA ALA A 26 -11.40 -7.21 2.06
C ALA A 26 -11.72 -6.49 0.74
N VAL A 27 -12.30 -5.28 0.80
CA VAL A 27 -12.67 -4.47 -0.37
C VAL A 27 -11.64 -3.38 -0.64
N ILE A 28 -11.29 -2.59 0.38
CA ILE A 28 -10.46 -1.39 0.16
C ILE A 28 -8.98 -1.72 -0.06
N ILE A 29 -8.44 -2.76 0.59
CA ILE A 29 -7.03 -3.10 0.43
C ILE A 29 -6.72 -3.52 -1.01
N PRO A 30 -7.49 -4.43 -1.65
CA PRO A 30 -7.27 -4.75 -3.06
C PRO A 30 -7.43 -3.54 -3.98
N ALA A 31 -8.41 -2.66 -3.73
CA ALA A 31 -8.63 -1.47 -4.53
C ALA A 31 -7.42 -0.52 -4.48
N PHE A 32 -6.95 -0.16 -3.28
CA PHE A 32 -5.79 0.72 -3.11
C PHE A 32 -4.52 0.13 -3.72
N VAL A 33 -4.24 -1.15 -3.48
CA VAL A 33 -3.03 -1.81 -4.00
C VAL A 33 -3.08 -1.95 -5.52
N SER A 34 -4.24 -2.28 -6.09
CA SER A 34 -4.39 -2.43 -7.55
C SER A 34 -4.27 -1.09 -8.28
N ASP A 35 -4.87 -0.04 -7.71
CA ASP A 35 -4.73 1.31 -8.25
C ASP A 35 -3.27 1.76 -8.19
N PHE A 36 -2.64 1.66 -7.02
CA PHE A 36 -1.24 2.05 -6.84
C PHE A 36 -0.30 1.32 -7.79
N LYS A 37 -0.47 0.01 -7.94
CA LYS A 37 0.30 -0.77 -8.91
C LYS A 37 0.18 -0.20 -10.31
N SER A 38 -1.03 0.16 -10.73
CA SER A 38 -1.27 0.72 -12.06
C SER A 38 -0.56 2.06 -12.25
N VAL A 39 -0.53 2.91 -11.21
CA VAL A 39 0.21 4.19 -11.23
C VAL A 39 1.71 3.94 -11.38
N VAL A 40 2.29 3.03 -10.57
CA VAL A 40 3.72 2.70 -10.62
C VAL A 40 4.10 2.09 -11.97
N GLU A 41 3.28 1.20 -12.53
CA GLU A 41 3.55 0.59 -13.85
C GLU A 41 3.58 1.64 -14.97
N LYS A 42 2.64 2.59 -14.94
CA LYS A 42 2.48 3.67 -15.92
C LYS A 42 3.48 4.82 -15.76
N SER A 43 4.19 4.92 -14.64
CA SER A 43 5.22 5.95 -14.44
C SER A 43 6.26 5.90 -15.56
N ASP A 44 6.73 7.03 -16.08
CA ASP A 44 7.70 7.01 -17.19
C ASP A 44 9.14 6.77 -16.72
N SER A 45 9.43 6.98 -15.44
CA SER A 45 10.74 6.84 -14.83
C SER A 45 10.78 5.73 -13.78
N PRO A 46 11.97 5.20 -13.46
CA PRO A 46 12.16 4.28 -12.32
C PRO A 46 12.20 5.00 -10.97
N ASP A 47 11.83 6.29 -10.93
CA ASP A 47 11.82 7.09 -9.70
C ASP A 47 10.71 6.64 -8.75
N GLU A 48 10.76 7.14 -7.53
CA GLU A 48 9.76 6.86 -6.51
C GLU A 48 8.45 7.62 -6.80
N VAL A 49 7.36 6.87 -6.83
CA VAL A 49 5.98 7.35 -6.96
C VAL A 49 5.34 7.31 -5.59
N THR A 50 4.61 8.36 -5.25
CA THR A 50 3.82 8.44 -4.02
C THR A 50 2.37 8.70 -4.36
N GLU A 51 1.46 7.91 -3.79
CA GLU A 51 0.02 8.10 -3.92
C GLU A 51 -0.67 8.10 -2.55
N GLU A 52 -1.77 8.85 -2.47
CA GLU A 52 -2.57 8.99 -1.26
C GLU A 52 -4.00 8.51 -1.48
N TYR A 53 -4.47 7.68 -0.56
CA TYR A 53 -5.78 7.07 -0.57
C TYR A 53 -6.54 7.47 0.70
N MET A 54 -7.77 7.93 0.54
CA MET A 54 -8.63 8.32 1.67
C MET A 54 -10.01 7.71 1.52
N THR A 55 -10.56 7.19 2.62
CA THR A 55 -11.96 6.73 2.64
C THR A 55 -12.92 7.92 2.72
N GLU A 56 -14.15 7.75 2.25
CA GLU A 56 -15.17 8.81 2.25
C GLU A 56 -15.48 9.36 3.65
N ASP A 57 -15.45 8.48 4.66
CA ASP A 57 -15.63 8.83 6.07
C ASP A 57 -14.40 9.49 6.71
N LYS A 58 -13.30 9.63 5.96
CA LYS A 58 -12.02 10.22 6.36
C LYS A 58 -11.33 9.56 7.55
N ARG A 59 -11.73 8.33 7.89
CA ARG A 59 -11.11 7.59 9.00
C ARG A 59 -9.82 6.90 8.59
N ILE A 60 -9.63 6.64 7.30
CA ILE A 60 -8.40 6.07 6.74
C ILE A 60 -7.76 7.09 5.81
N HIS A 61 -6.47 7.31 6.02
CA HIS A 61 -5.54 7.97 5.12
C HIS A 61 -4.33 7.06 4.93
N LEU A 62 -4.17 6.51 3.73
CA LEU A 62 -3.06 5.62 3.38
C LEU A 62 -2.17 6.32 2.36
N VAL A 63 -0.88 6.42 2.66
CA VAL A 63 0.15 6.89 1.73
C VAL A 63 1.01 5.70 1.34
N LEU A 64 1.10 5.42 0.04
CA LEU A 64 1.97 4.39 -0.52
C LEU A 64 3.09 5.04 -1.33
N CYS A 65 4.33 4.67 -1.03
CA CYS A 65 5.49 5.00 -1.84
C CYS A 65 6.01 3.73 -2.50
N GLY A 66 6.50 3.84 -3.74
CA GLY A 66 6.94 2.69 -4.48
C GLY A 66 7.62 3.05 -5.79
N ARG A 67 8.27 2.07 -6.40
CA ARG A 67 8.97 2.27 -7.68
C ARG A 67 8.91 1.00 -8.51
N LYS A 68 9.14 1.14 -9.82
CA LYS A 68 9.41 0.01 -10.69
C LYS A 68 10.91 -0.16 -10.91
N THR A 69 11.37 -1.40 -10.86
CA THR A 69 12.77 -1.74 -11.17
C THR A 69 12.81 -2.73 -12.32
N LEU A 70 13.81 -2.59 -13.20
CA LEU A 70 14.01 -3.51 -14.30
C LEU A 70 14.52 -4.86 -13.77
N GLY A 71 13.70 -5.90 -13.87
CA GLY A 71 14.04 -7.28 -13.52
C GLY A 71 14.27 -8.15 -14.76
N LYS A 72 14.63 -9.42 -14.52
CA LYS A 72 14.92 -10.41 -15.60
C LYS A 72 13.75 -10.67 -16.55
N LYS A 73 12.51 -10.41 -16.14
CA LYS A 73 11.27 -10.66 -16.91
C LYS A 73 10.54 -9.37 -17.31
N GLY A 74 11.20 -8.22 -17.22
CA GLY A 74 10.60 -6.90 -17.41
C GLY A 74 10.54 -6.10 -16.11
N TYR A 75 9.74 -5.05 -16.08
CA TYR A 75 9.58 -4.22 -14.88
C TYR A 75 8.86 -4.99 -13.77
N SER A 76 9.38 -4.90 -12.56
CA SER A 76 8.75 -5.37 -11.32
C SER A 76 8.45 -4.17 -10.45
N THR A 77 7.25 -4.11 -9.88
CA THR A 77 6.76 -3.00 -9.05
C THR A 77 6.86 -3.35 -7.57
N TYR A 78 7.28 -2.38 -6.77
CA TYR A 78 7.51 -2.55 -5.34
C TYR A 78 6.95 -1.38 -4.55
N VAL A 79 6.40 -1.67 -3.36
CA VAL A 79 6.16 -0.67 -2.31
C VAL A 79 7.43 -0.53 -1.48
N THR A 80 7.90 0.72 -1.35
CA THR A 80 9.12 1.14 -0.63
C THR A 80 8.82 1.77 0.73
N ASP A 81 7.67 2.42 0.89
CA ASP A 81 7.16 2.91 2.16
C ASP A 81 5.63 2.82 2.19
N ALA A 82 5.06 2.68 3.39
CA ALA A 82 3.62 2.71 3.58
C ALA A 82 3.29 3.37 4.92
N ARG A 83 2.45 4.40 4.87
CA ARG A 83 1.99 5.13 6.06
C ARG A 83 0.48 5.07 6.15
N PHE A 84 -0.02 4.70 7.31
CA PHE A 84 -1.45 4.59 7.59
C PHE A 84 -1.79 5.54 8.73
N ASN A 85 -2.66 6.51 8.47
CA ASN A 85 -3.01 7.61 9.39
C ASN A 85 -1.78 8.29 9.99
N GLY A 86 -0.77 8.57 9.16
CA GLY A 86 0.49 9.18 9.58
C GLY A 86 1.49 8.25 10.27
N LYS A 87 1.11 7.02 10.61
CA LYS A 87 1.99 6.00 11.21
C LYS A 87 2.66 5.16 10.12
N ARG A 88 3.98 4.98 10.20
CA ARG A 88 4.71 4.06 9.32
C ARG A 88 4.35 2.60 9.65
N LEU A 89 3.99 1.80 8.65
CA LEU A 89 3.53 0.42 8.86
C LEU A 89 4.67 -0.58 9.08
N PHE A 90 5.88 -0.22 8.67
CA PHE A 90 7.06 -1.06 8.76
C PHE A 90 8.18 -0.29 9.46
N GLU A 91 8.74 -0.91 10.49
CA GLU A 91 9.86 -0.35 11.23
C GLU A 91 11.17 -0.93 10.69
N GLY A 92 12.14 -0.06 10.39
CA GLY A 92 13.44 -0.44 9.85
C GLY A 92 14.03 0.65 8.94
N ALA A 93 15.35 0.80 8.96
CA ALA A 93 16.06 1.76 8.11
C ALA A 93 16.24 1.30 6.65
N ASN A 94 15.75 0.11 6.31
CA ASN A 94 15.89 -0.48 4.98
C ASN A 94 14.65 -0.18 4.14
N GLU A 95 14.87 0.25 2.89
CA GLU A 95 13.82 0.36 1.87
C GLU A 95 13.03 -0.94 1.81
N LEU A 96 11.70 -0.85 1.87
CA LEU A 96 10.85 -2.02 1.68
C LEU A 96 10.92 -2.44 0.21
N HIS A 97 10.88 -3.73 -0.03
CA HIS A 97 10.76 -4.30 -1.38
C HIS A 97 9.58 -5.25 -1.41
N ILE A 98 8.39 -4.72 -1.17
CA ILE A 98 7.17 -5.52 -1.19
C ILE A 98 6.65 -5.57 -2.62
N ALA A 99 6.81 -6.73 -3.26
CA ALA A 99 6.25 -6.95 -4.59
C ALA A 99 4.71 -6.86 -4.55
N ILE A 100 4.15 -6.09 -5.48
CA ILE A 100 2.71 -5.83 -5.64
C ILE A 100 2.21 -6.18 -7.04
#